data_AF-A0A226NBF1-F1
#
_entry.id   AF-A0A226NBF1-F1
#
_cell.length_a   1.000
_cell.length_b   1.000
_cell.length_c   1.000
_cell.angle_alpha   90.00
_cell.angle_beta   90.00
_cell.angle_gamma   90.00
#
_symmetry.space_group_name_H-M   'P 1'
#
loop_
_entity.id
_entity.type
_entity.pdbx_description
1 polymer ?
#
loop_
_entity_poly.entity_id
_entity_poly.type
_entity_poly.pdbx_seq_one_letter_code
_entity_poly.pdbx_strand_id
1 'polypeptide(L)'
;MADFLPSRSALSGCFPGCLLTSGEAEQQRKSKEIDKCLNREKTYVKRLVKILLLGAGESGKSTFLKQMRIIHGQDWDRAAREEFRATIYSNVIKGVRVLVDAREKLHIPWGDPVNQSNGDTMMAFDTRSVTVVQGMVETAVFLQYLPAIRALWADSGIQHAYDRRREFQL
;
A
#
# COMPACT_ATOMS: atom_id res chain seq x y z
N MET A 1 68.56 -56.28 12.40
CA MET A 1 69.26 -55.23 11.62
C MET A 1 68.41 -55.01 10.38
N ALA A 2 67.65 -53.92 10.36
CA ALA A 2 66.75 -53.58 9.26
C ALA A 2 67.46 -52.60 8.34
N ASP A 3 67.47 -52.94 7.06
CA ASP A 3 68.11 -52.19 5.99
C ASP A 3 67.34 -50.93 5.59
N PHE A 4 68.15 -49.95 5.22
CA PHE A 4 67.86 -48.70 4.53
C PHE A 4 67.03 -48.88 3.25
N LEU A 5 66.04 -48.01 3.03
CA LEU A 5 65.73 -47.46 1.70
C LEU A 5 65.29 -45.98 1.78
N PRO A 6 65.50 -45.19 0.70
CA PRO A 6 65.71 -43.74 0.77
C PRO A 6 64.54 -42.89 0.26
N SER A 7 64.57 -41.61 0.66
CA SER A 7 64.22 -40.40 -0.11
C SER A 7 63.20 -40.53 -1.26
N ARG A 8 62.03 -39.93 -1.06
CA ARG A 8 61.32 -39.23 -2.15
C ARG A 8 60.86 -37.85 -1.71
N SER A 9 61.64 -36.87 -2.12
CA SER A 9 61.27 -35.47 -2.29
C SER A 9 60.21 -35.30 -3.39
N ALA A 10 59.50 -34.17 -3.29
CA ALA A 10 58.65 -33.54 -4.29
C ALA A 10 57.34 -34.25 -4.64
N LEU A 11 56.22 -33.62 -4.25
CA LEU A 11 55.28 -33.00 -5.18
C LEU A 11 54.34 -32.08 -4.39
N SER A 12 54.80 -30.85 -4.17
CA SER A 12 53.93 -29.70 -3.94
C SER A 12 53.23 -29.39 -5.26
N GLY A 13 52.06 -30.00 -5.45
CA GLY A 13 51.19 -29.77 -6.60
C GLY A 13 49.78 -29.58 -6.10
N CYS A 14 49.44 -28.35 -5.72
CA CYS A 14 48.08 -27.97 -5.40
C CYS A 14 47.23 -28.08 -6.67
N PHE A 15 46.47 -29.17 -6.82
CA PHE A 15 45.40 -29.30 -7.82
C PHE A 15 44.04 -29.30 -7.10
N PRO A 16 43.39 -28.14 -6.90
CA PRO A 16 42.06 -28.08 -6.30
C PRO A 16 40.98 -28.30 -7.38
N GLY A 17 40.99 -29.47 -8.04
CA GLY A 17 40.16 -29.63 -9.24
C GLY A 17 39.69 -31.02 -9.66
N CYS A 18 39.81 -32.08 -8.86
CA CYS A 18 39.49 -33.42 -9.37
C CYS A 18 38.75 -34.39 -8.42
N LEU A 19 37.90 -33.91 -7.49
CA LEU A 19 37.01 -34.77 -6.70
C LEU A 19 35.66 -34.12 -6.35
N LEU A 20 35.14 -33.21 -7.18
CA LEU A 20 33.77 -32.72 -6.99
C LEU A 20 32.81 -33.69 -7.68
N THR A 21 31.85 -34.22 -6.94
CA THR A 21 30.69 -34.89 -7.54
C THR A 21 29.98 -33.91 -8.48
N SER A 22 29.30 -34.41 -9.52
CA SER A 22 28.57 -33.55 -10.46
C SER A 22 27.61 -32.59 -9.75
N GLY A 23 27.00 -33.04 -8.64
CA GLY A 23 26.16 -32.22 -7.78
C GLY A 23 26.90 -31.09 -7.06
N GLU A 24 28.09 -31.34 -6.49
CA GLU A 24 28.88 -30.31 -5.82
C GLU A 24 29.44 -29.28 -6.80
N ALA A 25 29.83 -29.72 -8.00
CA ALA A 25 30.26 -28.81 -9.08
C ALA A 25 29.12 -27.91 -9.55
N GLU A 26 27.89 -28.44 -9.65
CA GLU A 26 26.69 -27.66 -9.96
C GLU A 26 26.32 -26.70 -8.83
N GLN A 27 26.40 -27.13 -7.57
CA GLN A 27 26.19 -26.27 -6.40
C GLN A 27 27.22 -25.15 -6.33
N GLN A 28 28.49 -25.40 -6.61
CA GLN A 28 29.51 -24.35 -6.67
C GLN A 28 29.26 -23.36 -7.83
N ARG A 29 28.77 -23.84 -8.98
CA ARG A 29 28.36 -22.94 -10.08
C ARG A 29 27.20 -22.05 -9.67
N LYS A 30 26.14 -22.63 -9.08
CA LYS A 30 24.99 -21.87 -8.55
C LYS A 30 25.41 -20.87 -7.48
N SER A 31 26.27 -21.28 -6.54
CA SER A 31 26.79 -20.40 -5.48
C SER A 31 27.56 -19.20 -6.06
N LYS A 32 28.46 -19.45 -7.03
CA LYS A 32 29.19 -18.39 -7.74
C LYS A 32 28.26 -17.45 -8.53
N GLU A 33 27.16 -17.95 -9.08
CA GLU A 33 26.15 -17.13 -9.75
C GLU A 33 25.38 -16.25 -8.76
N ILE A 34 25.00 -16.80 -7.60
CA ILE A 34 24.36 -16.06 -6.51
C ILE A 34 25.28 -14.94 -6.01
N ASP A 35 26.56 -15.24 -5.73
CA ASP A 35 27.53 -14.25 -5.26
C ASP A 35 27.73 -13.10 -6.27
N LYS A 36 27.74 -13.42 -7.57
CA LYS A 36 27.77 -12.42 -8.63
C LYS A 36 26.51 -11.54 -8.62
N CYS A 37 25.33 -12.13 -8.41
CA CYS A 37 24.07 -11.39 -8.30
C CYS A 37 24.10 -10.45 -7.08
N LEU A 38 24.47 -10.97 -5.91
CA LEU A 38 24.56 -10.22 -4.66
C LEU A 38 25.54 -9.04 -4.76
N ASN A 39 26.69 -9.22 -5.42
CA ASN A 39 27.66 -8.14 -5.57
C ASN A 39 27.15 -7.02 -6.52
N ARG A 40 26.38 -7.38 -7.55
CA ARG A 40 25.69 -6.42 -8.43
C ARG A 40 24.64 -5.63 -7.64
N GLU A 41 23.79 -6.29 -6.87
CA GLU A 41 22.78 -5.66 -6.03
C GLU A 41 23.42 -4.76 -4.97
N LYS A 42 24.50 -5.19 -4.31
CA LYS A 42 25.24 -4.37 -3.33
C LYS A 42 25.73 -3.06 -3.93
N THR A 43 26.22 -3.09 -5.17
CA THR A 43 26.68 -1.90 -5.88
C THR A 43 25.52 -0.98 -6.24
N TYR A 44 24.40 -1.56 -6.68
CA TYR A 44 23.16 -0.81 -6.94
C TYR A 44 22.63 -0.12 -5.68
N VAL A 45 22.48 -0.86 -4.57
CA VAL A 45 21.99 -0.35 -3.29
C VAL A 45 22.89 0.76 -2.73
N LYS A 46 24.22 0.66 -2.88
CA LYS A 46 25.16 1.72 -2.48
C LYS A 46 24.94 3.04 -3.22
N ARG A 47 24.37 3.01 -4.43
CA ARG A 47 24.06 4.20 -5.23
C ARG A 47 22.65 4.73 -5.00
N LEU A 48 21.79 3.98 -4.30
CA LEU A 48 20.42 4.41 -4.00
C LEU A 48 20.41 5.51 -2.94
N VAL A 49 19.72 6.60 -3.23
CA VAL A 49 19.39 7.64 -2.25
C VAL A 49 18.07 7.27 -1.59
N LYS A 50 18.08 7.08 -0.26
CA LYS A 50 16.87 6.82 0.53
C LYS A 50 16.34 8.12 1.11
N ILE A 51 15.08 8.43 0.83
CA ILE A 51 14.39 9.63 1.34
C ILE A 51 13.31 9.17 2.31
N LEU A 52 13.28 9.75 3.52
CA LEU A 52 12.23 9.53 4.50
C LEU A 52 11.34 10.77 4.59
N LEU A 53 10.05 10.59 4.29
CA LEU A 53 9.04 11.65 4.39
C LEU A 53 8.42 11.62 5.79
N LEU A 54 8.67 12.67 6.58
CA LEU A 54 8.11 12.85 7.92
C LEU A 54 7.04 13.94 7.93
N GLY A 55 6.04 13.77 8.79
CA GLY A 55 4.95 14.74 8.96
C GLY A 55 3.76 14.13 9.70
N ALA A 56 2.92 14.98 10.29
CA ALA A 56 1.70 14.58 10.99
C ALA A 56 0.74 13.76 10.09
N GLY A 57 -0.29 13.15 10.69
CA GLY A 57 -1.39 12.55 9.93
C GLY A 57 -1.93 13.53 8.88
N GLU A 58 -2.29 13.02 7.70
CA GLU A 58 -2.93 13.81 6.63
C GLU A 58 -2.11 14.98 6.05
N SER A 59 -0.82 15.11 6.42
CA SER A 59 0.09 16.16 5.93
C SER A 59 0.47 16.07 4.43
N GLY A 60 -0.19 15.22 3.64
CA GLY A 60 0.03 15.10 2.21
C GLY A 60 1.22 14.23 1.77
N LYS A 61 1.86 13.45 2.67
CA LYS A 61 3.00 12.56 2.32
C LYS A 61 2.70 11.60 1.18
N SER A 62 1.55 10.92 1.25
CA SER A 62 1.11 9.99 0.20
C SER A 62 0.83 10.73 -1.12
N THR A 63 0.33 11.97 -1.04
CA THR A 63 0.10 12.82 -2.21
C THR A 63 1.42 13.22 -2.87
N PHE A 64 2.44 13.58 -2.08
CA PHE A 64 3.78 13.87 -2.58
C PHE A 64 4.39 12.66 -3.31
N LEU A 65 4.29 11.45 -2.74
CA LEU A 65 4.75 10.23 -3.41
C LEU A 65 3.99 9.93 -4.70
N LYS A 66 2.67 10.14 -4.72
CA LYS A 66 1.87 10.00 -5.95
C LYS A 66 2.31 11.00 -7.03
N GLN A 67 2.61 12.24 -6.66
CA GLN A 67 3.14 13.25 -7.59
C GLN A 67 4.52 12.89 -8.12
N MET A 68 5.41 12.38 -7.27
CA MET A 68 6.72 11.89 -7.71
C MET A 68 6.58 10.78 -8.77
N ARG A 69 5.64 9.86 -8.59
CA ARG A 69 5.35 8.82 -9.59
C ARG A 69 4.89 9.40 -10.93
N ILE A 70 4.01 10.40 -10.90
CA ILE A 70 3.52 11.10 -12.10
C ILE A 70 4.66 11.81 -12.84
N ILE A 71 5.49 12.57 -12.12
CA ILE A 71 6.58 13.35 -12.71
C ILE A 71 7.66 12.44 -13.31
N HIS A 72 7.93 11.29 -12.72
CA HIS A 72 8.89 10.31 -13.22
C HIS A 72 8.34 9.36 -14.30
N GLY A 73 7.15 9.65 -14.86
CA GLY A 73 6.60 8.93 -16.00
C GLY A 73 6.19 7.48 -15.71
N GLN A 74 5.92 7.15 -14.44
CA GLN A 74 5.39 5.83 -14.08
C GLN A 74 3.87 5.86 -14.12
N ASP A 75 3.32 5.37 -15.23
CA ASP A 75 1.87 5.29 -15.40
C ASP A 75 1.19 4.42 -14.34
N TRP A 76 -0.09 4.69 -14.14
CA TRP A 76 -0.97 3.87 -13.31
C TRP A 76 -1.65 2.82 -14.18
N ASP A 77 -1.30 1.56 -13.94
CA ASP A 77 -1.94 0.41 -14.57
C ASP A 77 -3.44 0.35 -14.27
N ARG A 78 -4.19 -0.37 -15.11
CA ARG A 78 -5.64 -0.56 -14.92
C ARG A 78 -5.97 -1.09 -13.52
N ALA A 79 -5.19 -2.05 -13.01
CA ALA A 79 -5.39 -2.60 -11.68
C ALA A 79 -5.26 -1.54 -10.57
N ALA A 80 -4.22 -0.68 -10.65
CA ALA A 80 -4.03 0.41 -9.69
C ALA A 80 -5.17 1.45 -9.75
N ARG A 81 -5.71 1.72 -10.95
CA ARG A 81 -6.87 2.62 -11.09
C ARG A 81 -8.15 2.05 -10.47
N GLU A 82 -8.38 0.75 -10.59
CA GLU A 82 -9.51 0.07 -9.93
C GLU A 82 -9.37 0.12 -8.40
N GLU A 83 -8.16 -0.05 -7.88
CA GLU A 83 -7.85 0.10 -6.45
C GLU A 83 -8.15 1.52 -5.94
N PHE A 84 -7.74 2.54 -6.71
CA PHE A 84 -8.06 3.93 -6.37
C PHE A 84 -9.54 4.22 -6.43
N ARG A 85 -10.28 3.66 -7.39
CA ARG A 85 -11.74 3.82 -7.48
C ARG A 85 -12.40 3.34 -6.19
N ALA A 86 -12.06 2.14 -5.73
CA ALA A 86 -12.67 1.60 -4.52
C ALA A 86 -12.27 2.40 -3.26
N THR A 87 -11.06 2.94 -3.23
CA THR A 87 -10.62 3.89 -2.18
C THR A 87 -11.43 5.18 -2.20
N ILE A 88 -11.70 5.75 -3.39
CA ILE A 88 -12.52 6.96 -3.55
C ILE A 88 -13.93 6.72 -3.01
N TYR A 89 -14.57 5.60 -3.35
CA TYR A 89 -15.90 5.26 -2.84
C TYR A 89 -15.94 5.14 -1.31
N SER A 90 -14.95 4.46 -0.73
CA SER A 90 -14.80 4.33 0.72
C SER A 90 -14.66 5.70 1.39
N ASN A 91 -13.84 6.60 0.83
CA ASN A 91 -13.63 7.94 1.38
C ASN A 91 -14.90 8.80 1.29
N VAL A 92 -15.66 8.72 0.19
CA VAL A 92 -16.91 9.47 0.03
C VAL A 92 -17.94 9.03 1.08
N ILE A 93 -18.16 7.72 1.25
CA ILE A 93 -19.12 7.20 2.25
C ILE A 93 -18.70 7.61 3.66
N LYS A 94 -17.42 7.44 4.01
CA LYS A 94 -16.89 7.84 5.32
C LYS A 94 -17.07 9.34 5.57
N GLY A 95 -16.74 10.18 4.59
CA GLY A 95 -16.88 11.63 4.69
C GLY A 95 -18.33 12.05 4.91
N VAL A 96 -19.28 11.50 4.14
CA VAL A 96 -20.72 11.80 4.32
C VAL A 96 -21.21 11.34 5.70
N ARG A 97 -20.79 10.15 6.15
CA ARG A 97 -21.14 9.64 7.48
C ARG A 97 -20.64 10.56 8.60
N VAL A 98 -19.40 11.05 8.50
CA VAL A 98 -18.85 12.02 9.44
C VAL A 98 -19.66 13.31 9.42
N LEU A 99 -20.10 13.80 8.26
CA LEU A 99 -20.93 15.01 8.19
C LEU A 99 -22.31 14.82 8.83
N VAL A 100 -22.94 13.66 8.66
CA VAL A 100 -24.22 13.33 9.32
C VAL A 100 -24.05 13.30 10.85
N ASP A 101 -23.01 12.61 11.34
CA ASP A 101 -22.67 12.55 12.77
C ASP A 101 -22.31 13.93 13.35
N ALA A 102 -21.54 14.74 12.61
CA ALA A 102 -21.19 16.10 13.00
C ALA A 102 -22.42 17.01 13.06
N ARG A 103 -23.34 16.92 12.10
CA ARG A 103 -24.62 17.65 12.12
C ARG A 103 -25.41 17.36 13.38
N GLU A 104 -25.46 16.09 13.83
CA GLU A 104 -26.14 15.70 15.06
C GLU A 104 -25.45 16.29 16.30
N LYS A 105 -24.12 16.15 16.39
CA LYS A 105 -23.30 16.66 17.51
C LYS A 105 -23.32 18.18 17.62
N LEU A 106 -23.41 18.89 16.49
CA LEU A 106 -23.48 20.35 16.43
C LEU A 106 -24.93 20.88 16.54
N HIS A 107 -25.91 19.98 16.71
CA HIS A 107 -27.34 20.29 16.80
C HIS A 107 -27.87 21.14 15.63
N ILE A 108 -27.33 20.94 14.42
CA ILE A 108 -27.77 21.64 13.22
C ILE A 108 -29.01 20.92 12.67
N PRO A 109 -30.17 21.55 12.46
CA PRO A 109 -31.35 20.88 11.92
C PRO A 109 -31.16 20.47 10.45
N TRP A 110 -31.99 19.53 9.97
CA TRP A 110 -32.02 19.17 8.55
C TRP A 110 -32.61 20.32 7.73
N GLY A 111 -32.10 20.51 6.51
CA GLY A 111 -32.76 21.38 5.54
C GLY A 111 -34.09 20.79 5.06
N ASP A 112 -34.07 19.50 4.73
CA ASP A 112 -35.25 18.72 4.38
C ASP A 112 -35.46 17.56 5.39
N PRO A 113 -36.61 17.47 6.08
CA PRO A 113 -36.91 16.37 6.99
C PRO A 113 -36.80 14.97 6.35
N VAL A 114 -37.01 14.83 5.03
CA VAL A 114 -36.86 13.56 4.30
C VAL A 114 -35.43 13.02 4.40
N ASN A 115 -34.44 13.90 4.56
CA ASN A 115 -33.03 13.51 4.67
C ASN A 115 -32.68 12.78 5.96
N GLN A 116 -33.56 12.78 6.98
CA GLN A 116 -33.38 11.94 8.16
C GLN A 116 -33.22 10.46 7.78
N SER A 117 -34.10 9.94 6.92
CA SER A 117 -34.03 8.53 6.49
C SER A 117 -32.76 8.22 5.66
N ASN A 118 -32.31 9.18 4.85
CA ASN A 118 -31.06 9.07 4.11
C ASN A 118 -29.85 9.05 5.05
N GLY A 119 -29.87 9.87 6.11
CA GLY A 119 -28.86 9.90 7.16
C GLY A 119 -28.78 8.59 7.93
N ASP A 120 -29.92 8.06 8.36
CA ASP A 120 -30.01 6.78 9.07
C ASP A 120 -29.45 5.63 8.21
N THR A 121 -29.76 5.64 6.91
CA THR A 121 -29.22 4.68 5.93
C THR A 121 -27.69 4.77 5.82
N MET A 122 -27.11 5.97 5.82
CA MET A 122 -25.65 6.14 5.83
C MET A 122 -25.00 5.66 7.14
N MET A 123 -25.67 5.90 8.27
CA MET A 123 -25.16 5.49 9.58
C MET A 123 -25.21 3.97 9.77
N ALA A 124 -26.20 3.31 9.15
CA ALA A 124 -26.34 1.86 9.11
C ALA A 124 -25.31 1.15 8.22
N PHE A 125 -24.55 1.88 7.39
CA PHE A 125 -23.50 1.30 6.56
C PHE A 125 -22.41 0.65 7.43
N ASP A 126 -22.34 -0.67 7.40
CA ASP A 126 -21.30 -1.42 8.10
C ASP A 126 -19.98 -1.36 7.32
N THR A 127 -18.98 -0.73 7.92
CA THR A 127 -17.63 -0.66 7.33
C THR A 127 -16.85 -1.98 7.51
N ARG A 128 -17.37 -2.92 8.31
CA ARG A 128 -16.76 -4.23 8.61
C ARG A 128 -17.42 -5.40 7.87
N SER A 129 -18.46 -5.17 7.07
CA SER A 129 -19.21 -6.23 6.39
C SER A 129 -18.40 -6.91 5.27
N VAL A 130 -18.77 -8.15 4.94
CA VAL A 130 -18.13 -9.02 3.93
C VAL A 130 -18.07 -8.39 2.53
N THR A 131 -18.97 -7.43 2.24
CA THR A 131 -18.99 -6.60 1.02
C THR A 131 -17.83 -5.60 0.92
N VAL A 132 -17.05 -5.44 1.99
CA VAL A 132 -15.90 -4.55 2.08
C VAL A 132 -14.63 -5.41 2.22
N VAL A 133 -14.22 -6.06 1.14
CA VAL A 133 -12.94 -6.79 1.12
C VAL A 133 -11.81 -5.76 1.27
N GLN A 134 -11.01 -5.86 2.35
CA GLN A 134 -9.88 -4.96 2.63
C GLN A 134 -10.21 -3.46 2.74
N GLY A 135 -11.42 -3.07 3.16
CA GLY A 135 -11.78 -1.65 3.29
C GLY A 135 -12.21 -0.97 1.97
N MET A 136 -12.28 -1.74 0.88
CA MET A 136 -12.62 -1.29 -0.47
C MET A 136 -14.11 -1.54 -0.77
N VAL A 137 -14.80 -0.52 -1.25
CA VAL A 137 -16.23 -0.59 -1.59
C VAL A 137 -16.39 -0.94 -3.06
N GLU A 138 -17.13 -2.01 -3.35
CA GLU A 138 -17.46 -2.37 -4.73
C GLU A 138 -18.38 -1.33 -5.39
N THR A 139 -18.26 -1.20 -6.71
CA THR A 139 -19.05 -0.23 -7.49
C THR A 139 -20.56 -0.47 -7.31
N ALA A 140 -21.00 -1.73 -7.32
CA ALA A 140 -22.41 -2.07 -7.17
C ALA A 140 -22.98 -1.60 -5.82
N VAL A 141 -22.21 -1.75 -4.74
CA VAL A 141 -22.60 -1.27 -3.41
C VAL A 141 -22.64 0.25 -3.39
N PHE A 142 -21.59 0.93 -3.86
CA PHE A 142 -21.55 2.40 -3.88
C PHE A 142 -22.77 3.01 -4.62
N LEU A 143 -23.18 2.41 -5.73
CA LEU A 143 -24.34 2.87 -6.52
C LEU A 143 -25.67 2.79 -5.76
N GLN A 144 -25.82 1.87 -4.80
CA GLN A 144 -27.02 1.78 -3.96
C GLN A 144 -27.13 2.99 -3.00
N TYR A 145 -25.99 3.48 -2.52
CA TYR A 145 -25.90 4.62 -1.60
C TYR A 145 -25.86 5.97 -2.30
N LEU A 146 -25.55 6.00 -3.60
CA LEU A 146 -25.39 7.23 -4.38
C LEU A 146 -26.61 8.18 -4.32
N PRO A 147 -27.87 7.73 -4.40
CA PRO A 147 -29.02 8.63 -4.28
C PRO A 147 -29.08 9.36 -2.93
N ALA A 148 -28.85 8.62 -1.83
CA ALA A 148 -28.82 9.17 -0.48
C ALA A 148 -27.62 10.12 -0.29
N ILE A 149 -26.43 9.79 -0.82
CA ILE A 149 -25.26 10.68 -0.81
C ILE A 149 -25.59 12.01 -1.49
N ARG A 150 -26.21 11.96 -2.67
CA ARG A 150 -26.58 13.17 -3.43
C ARG A 150 -27.60 14.02 -2.70
N ALA A 151 -28.63 13.40 -2.14
CA ALA A 151 -29.67 14.09 -1.37
C ALA A 151 -29.09 14.76 -0.12
N LEU A 152 -28.25 14.05 0.63
CA LEU A 152 -27.57 14.57 1.82
C LEU A 152 -26.61 15.71 1.48
N TRP A 153 -25.82 15.58 0.40
CA TRP A 153 -24.90 16.65 0.01
C TRP A 153 -25.63 17.93 -0.41
N ALA A 154 -26.82 17.81 -1.01
CA ALA A 154 -27.64 18.97 -1.37
C ALA A 154 -28.36 19.62 -0.17
N ASP A 155 -28.39 18.97 1.00
CA ASP A 155 -29.05 19.46 2.20
C ASP A 155 -28.29 20.66 2.82
N SER A 156 -29.04 21.72 3.17
CA SER A 156 -28.45 22.92 3.78
C SER A 156 -27.85 22.66 5.17
N GLY A 157 -28.40 21.71 5.94
CA GLY A 157 -27.87 21.31 7.23
C GLY A 157 -26.52 20.61 7.12
N ILE A 158 -26.34 19.76 6.10
CA ILE A 158 -25.06 19.11 5.82
C ILE A 158 -24.03 20.10 5.29
N GLN A 159 -24.42 21.02 4.39
CA GLN A 159 -23.53 22.09 3.94
C GLN A 159 -23.07 22.98 5.11
N HIS A 160 -23.98 23.33 6.03
CA HIS A 160 -23.64 24.09 7.23
C HIS A 160 -22.69 23.31 8.17
N ALA A 161 -22.87 22.00 8.32
CA ALA A 161 -21.93 21.16 9.06
C ALA A 161 -20.54 21.16 8.39
N TYR A 162 -20.48 21.10 7.05
CA TYR A 162 -19.23 21.15 6.28
C TYR A 162 -18.50 22.50 6.39
N ASP A 163 -19.22 23.61 6.48
CA ASP A 163 -18.60 24.93 6.73
C ASP A 163 -17.89 24.96 8.08
N ARG A 164 -18.42 24.23 9.06
CA ARG A 164 -17.87 24.04 10.41
C ARG A 164 -16.90 22.86 10.54
N ARG A 165 -16.41 22.30 9.43
CA ARG A 165 -15.47 21.15 9.39
C ARG A 165 -14.18 21.31 10.19
N ARG A 166 -13.84 22.51 10.68
CA ARG A 166 -12.68 22.71 11.56
C ARG A 166 -12.93 22.21 12.99
N GLU A 167 -14.19 21.99 13.37
CA GLU A 167 -14.60 21.57 14.70
C GLU A 167 -14.58 20.05 14.89
N PHE A 168 -14.40 19.30 13.79
CA PHE A 168 -14.32 17.83 13.79
C PHE A 168 -13.28 17.36 12.76
N GLN A 169 -12.98 16.06 12.75
CA GLN A 169 -12.06 15.46 11.77
C GLN A 169 -12.89 14.89 10.63
N LEU A 170 -12.67 15.36 9.41
CA LEU A 170 -13.37 14.96 8.18
C LEU A 170 -12.45 14.19 7.23
#